data_AF-A0A7S0NET0-F1
#
_entry.id   AF-A0A7S0NET0-F1
#
_cell.length_a   1.000
_cell.length_b   1.000
_cell.length_c   1.000
_cell.angle_alpha   90.00
_cell.angle_beta   90.00
_cell.angle_gamma   90.00
#
_symmetry.space_group_name_H-M   'P 1'
#
loop_
_entity.id
_entity.type
_entity.pdbx_description
1 polymer ?
#
loop_
_entity_poly.entity_id
_entity_poly.type
_entity_poly.pdbx_seq_one_letter_code
_entity_poly.pdbx_strand_id
1 'polypeptide(L)'
;MYAYRKAMPKLNKHLDDKWVKHCQKLHKQRLKQIKPAVDNKPPPKYVHLVQNLKKQQMDEERYSQIERDNYLLLDKMSYIMTHPQLLDEKYMGPPVTYGKSLNKEYRKRELMRITEENLQILRRIQHKEPHYSHLEWEEKARRDEEYLKNCAEYPIVLPAIKSARGSPKWRYTSRSNEPSFTKVTPAPLQVRNLRGRLS
;
A
#
# COMPACT_ATOMS: atom_id res chain seq x y z
N MET A 1 35.24 28.02 26.73
CA MET A 1 35.79 26.65 26.80
C MET A 1 37.22 26.72 27.28
N TYR A 2 37.65 25.84 28.19
CA TYR A 2 39.07 25.73 28.56
C TYR A 2 39.77 24.84 27.51
N ALA A 3 40.43 25.45 26.53
CA ALA A 3 41.13 24.75 25.47
C ALA A 3 42.56 24.40 25.94
N TYR A 4 42.73 23.19 26.46
CA TYR A 4 44.05 22.70 26.88
C TYR A 4 44.86 22.21 25.68
N ARG A 5 46.04 22.81 25.45
CA ARG A 5 46.98 22.37 24.41
C ARG A 5 48.24 21.81 25.06
N LYS A 6 48.60 20.57 24.71
CA LYS A 6 49.78 19.87 25.26
C LYS A 6 51.11 20.60 25.02
N ALA A 7 51.17 21.51 24.05
CA ALA A 7 52.37 22.27 23.69
C ALA A 7 52.66 23.49 24.59
N MET A 8 51.78 23.82 25.55
CA MET A 8 52.02 24.95 26.44
C MET A 8 53.02 24.58 27.54
N PRO A 9 54.06 25.41 27.77
CA PRO A 9 55.04 25.15 28.81
C PRO A 9 54.36 25.20 30.17
N LYS A 10 54.65 24.21 31.02
CA LYS A 10 54.07 24.08 32.35
C LYS A 10 55.13 23.82 33.40
N LEU A 11 55.00 24.50 34.54
CA LEU A 11 55.94 24.40 35.64
C LEU A 11 55.89 23.02 36.32
N ASN A 12 54.68 22.48 36.54
CA ASN A 12 54.48 21.14 37.10
C ASN A 12 53.37 20.39 36.35
N LYS A 13 53.74 19.32 35.67
CA LYS A 13 52.86 18.49 34.83
C LYS A 13 51.67 17.93 35.60
N HIS A 14 51.88 17.45 36.82
CA HIS A 14 50.85 16.75 37.58
C HIS A 14 49.79 17.69 38.14
N LEU A 15 50.19 18.89 38.58
CA LEU A 15 49.28 19.90 39.09
C LEU A 15 48.43 20.48 37.95
N ASP A 16 49.06 20.75 36.81
CA ASP A 16 48.37 21.19 35.59
C ASP A 16 47.34 20.17 35.11
N ASP A 17 47.69 18.88 35.04
CA ASP A 17 46.75 17.83 34.62
C ASP A 17 45.55 17.71 35.58
N LYS A 18 45.74 17.88 36.89
CA LYS A 18 44.66 17.91 37.89
C LYS A 18 43.74 19.12 37.68
N TRP A 19 44.31 20.28 37.44
CA TRP A 19 43.58 21.52 37.20
C TRP A 19 42.73 21.43 35.92
N VAL A 20 43.32 20.95 34.83
CA VAL A 20 42.63 20.73 33.54
C VAL A 20 41.43 19.80 33.72
N LYS A 21 41.62 18.67 34.42
CA LYS A 21 40.52 17.72 34.72
C LYS A 21 39.41 18.37 35.54
N HIS A 22 39.77 19.19 36.53
CA HIS A 22 38.80 19.93 37.33
C HIS A 22 37.98 20.91 36.47
N CYS A 23 38.64 21.73 35.65
CA CYS A 23 37.97 22.66 34.74
C CYS A 23 37.05 21.95 33.75
N GLN A 24 37.47 20.80 33.20
CA GLN A 24 36.64 19.97 32.33
C GLN A 24 35.43 19.40 33.06
N LYS A 25 35.59 18.93 34.31
CA LYS A 25 34.48 18.44 35.13
C LYS A 25 33.46 19.56 35.39
N LEU A 26 33.93 20.75 35.77
CA LEU A 26 33.09 21.92 36.00
C LEU A 26 32.36 22.35 34.72
N HIS A 27 33.04 22.33 33.57
CA HIS A 27 32.42 22.63 32.29
C HIS A 27 31.30 21.63 31.94
N LYS A 28 31.55 20.33 32.12
CA LYS A 28 30.54 19.28 31.92
C LYS A 28 29.34 19.44 32.87
N GLN A 29 29.59 19.82 34.12
CA GLN A 29 28.51 20.11 35.09
C GLN A 29 27.67 21.30 34.64
N ARG A 30 28.31 22.40 34.21
CA ARG A 30 27.60 23.58 33.67
C ARG A 30 26.77 23.21 32.44
N LEU A 31 27.32 22.47 31.48
CA LEU A 31 26.58 22.00 30.31
C LEU A 31 25.34 21.17 30.69
N LYS A 32 25.44 20.31 31.70
CA LYS A 32 24.29 19.51 32.19
C LYS A 32 23.22 20.36 32.90
N GLN A 33 23.62 21.46 33.53
CA GLN A 33 22.73 22.31 34.32
C GLN A 33 22.12 23.47 33.52
N ILE A 34 22.68 23.78 32.35
CA ILE A 34 22.15 24.80 31.45
C ILE A 34 20.75 24.36 31.01
N LYS A 35 19.75 25.17 31.35
CA LYS A 35 18.38 25.01 30.86
C LYS A 35 18.28 25.53 29.43
N PRO A 36 17.50 24.87 28.55
CA PRO A 36 17.23 25.41 27.23
C PRO A 36 16.51 26.75 27.34
N ALA A 37 16.96 27.76 26.58
CA ALA A 37 16.35 29.08 26.56
C ALA A 37 15.04 29.13 25.74
N VAL A 38 14.84 28.14 24.87
CA VAL A 38 13.68 28.03 23.98
C VAL A 38 13.00 26.70 24.26
N ASP A 39 11.67 26.73 24.28
CA ASP A 39 10.88 25.49 24.36
C ASP A 39 11.02 24.69 23.06
N ASN A 40 11.58 23.49 23.18
CA ASN A 40 11.75 22.56 22.07
C ASN A 40 10.71 21.42 22.11
N LYS A 41 9.64 21.56 22.91
CA LYS A 41 8.58 20.55 22.95
C LYS A 41 7.81 20.54 21.63
N PRO A 42 7.36 19.36 21.17
CA PRO A 42 6.48 19.28 20.02
C PRO A 42 5.15 19.99 20.31
N PRO A 43 4.54 20.65 19.31
CA PRO A 43 3.23 21.29 19.50
C PRO A 43 2.15 20.25 19.84
N PRO A 44 1.08 20.67 20.56
CA PRO A 44 -0.01 19.78 20.91
C PRO A 44 -0.70 19.26 19.64
N LYS A 45 -1.02 17.96 19.65
CA LYS A 45 -1.77 17.31 18.57
C LYS A 45 -3.26 17.54 18.81
N TYR A 46 -3.94 18.13 17.84
CA TYR A 46 -5.39 18.33 17.90
C TYR A 46 -6.13 17.19 17.22
N VAL A 47 -7.18 16.67 17.88
CA VAL A 47 -7.97 15.53 17.39
C VAL A 47 -8.56 15.81 16.01
N HIS A 48 -9.05 17.03 15.77
CA HIS A 48 -9.64 17.42 14.48
C HIS A 48 -8.63 17.48 13.31
N LEU A 49 -7.32 17.51 13.57
CA LEU A 49 -6.28 17.43 12.53
C LEU A 49 -5.87 15.99 12.23
N VAL A 50 -6.13 15.07 13.15
CA VAL A 50 -5.76 13.64 13.04
C VAL A 50 -6.96 12.80 12.58
N GLN A 51 -8.17 13.18 12.99
CA GLN A 51 -9.40 12.43 12.78
C GLN A 51 -10.43 13.28 12.05
N ASN A 52 -10.97 12.73 10.96
CA ASN A 52 -12.10 13.31 10.26
C ASN A 52 -13.40 12.73 10.85
N LEU A 53 -13.84 13.30 11.97
CA LEU A 53 -14.99 12.81 12.74
C LEU A 53 -16.28 12.81 11.91
N LYS A 54 -16.47 13.81 11.03
CA LYS A 54 -17.64 13.86 10.14
C LYS A 54 -17.67 12.69 9.16
N LYS A 55 -16.50 12.30 8.63
CA LYS A 55 -16.41 11.13 7.76
C LYS A 55 -16.77 9.85 8.52
N GLN A 56 -16.22 9.66 9.73
CA GLN A 56 -16.53 8.49 10.55
C GLN A 56 -18.03 8.40 10.87
N GLN A 57 -18.65 9.53 11.21
CA GLN A 57 -20.10 9.60 11.42
C GLN A 57 -20.88 9.19 10.17
N MET A 58 -20.57 9.73 9.00
CA MET A 58 -21.28 9.36 7.77
C MET A 58 -21.10 7.88 7.39
N ASP A 59 -19.91 7.34 7.63
CA ASP A 59 -19.63 5.91 7.40
C ASP A 59 -20.50 5.06 8.34
N GLU A 60 -20.57 5.42 9.63
CA GLU A 60 -21.40 4.74 10.64
C GLU A 60 -22.90 4.80 10.29
N GLU A 61 -23.42 5.97 9.94
CA GLU A 61 -24.81 6.14 9.48
C GLU A 61 -25.11 5.28 8.25
N ARG A 62 -24.17 5.21 7.29
CA ARG A 62 -24.31 4.37 6.10
C ARG A 62 -24.30 2.88 6.47
N TYR A 63 -23.43 2.44 7.37
CA TYR A 63 -23.41 1.04 7.80
C TYR A 63 -24.70 0.66 8.52
N SER A 64 -25.21 1.51 9.42
CA SER A 64 -26.50 1.27 10.10
C SER A 64 -27.69 1.24 9.14
N GLN A 65 -27.65 2.00 8.04
CA GLN A 65 -28.66 1.90 6.97
C GLN A 65 -28.60 0.52 6.29
N ILE A 66 -27.41 0.10 5.87
CA ILE A 66 -27.20 -1.19 5.19
C ILE A 66 -27.62 -2.36 6.08
N GLU A 67 -27.29 -2.32 7.37
CA GLU A 67 -27.66 -3.38 8.31
C GLU A 67 -29.18 -3.48 8.51
N ARG A 68 -29.87 -2.35 8.62
CA ARG A 68 -31.35 -2.33 8.68
C ARG A 68 -31.98 -2.91 7.42
N ASP A 69 -31.48 -2.51 6.25
CA ASP A 69 -31.99 -3.00 4.97
C ASP A 69 -31.74 -4.51 4.80
N ASN A 70 -30.56 -4.99 5.22
CA ASN A 70 -30.23 -6.42 5.24
C ASN A 70 -31.13 -7.20 6.19
N TYR A 71 -31.39 -6.67 7.38
CA TYR A 71 -32.29 -7.29 8.35
C TYR A 71 -33.70 -7.42 7.77
N LEU A 72 -34.24 -6.35 7.19
CA LEU A 72 -35.57 -6.36 6.57
C LEU A 72 -35.65 -7.33 5.39
N LEU A 73 -34.58 -7.43 4.59
CA LEU A 73 -34.51 -8.38 3.48
C LEU A 73 -34.56 -9.82 3.98
N LEU A 74 -33.75 -10.14 4.99
CA LEU A 74 -33.69 -11.48 5.58
C LEU A 74 -35.01 -11.87 6.24
N ASP A 75 -35.66 -10.94 6.94
CA ASP A 75 -36.98 -11.15 7.53
C ASP A 75 -38.03 -11.49 6.45
N LYS A 76 -38.07 -10.70 5.37
CA LYS A 76 -38.96 -10.97 4.22
C LYS A 76 -38.66 -12.31 3.55
N MET A 77 -37.38 -12.66 3.36
CA MET A 77 -37.00 -13.95 2.80
C MET A 77 -37.42 -15.10 3.72
N SER A 78 -37.19 -14.97 5.03
CA SER A 78 -37.63 -15.95 6.02
C SER A 78 -39.14 -16.14 6.02
N TYR A 79 -39.90 -15.03 5.93
CA TYR A 79 -41.35 -15.07 5.82
C TYR A 79 -41.82 -15.83 4.57
N ILE A 80 -41.22 -15.57 3.40
CA ILE A 80 -41.53 -16.28 2.15
C ILE A 80 -41.17 -17.77 2.27
N MET A 81 -40.02 -18.11 2.85
CA MET A 81 -39.57 -19.49 3.01
C MET A 81 -40.45 -20.29 3.97
N THR A 82 -41.02 -19.65 4.99
CA THR A 82 -41.89 -20.29 5.98
C THR A 82 -43.35 -20.40 5.53
N HIS A 83 -43.78 -19.58 4.56
CA HIS A 83 -45.16 -19.56 4.06
C HIS A 83 -45.24 -19.84 2.54
N PRO A 84 -44.80 -21.02 2.07
CA PRO A 84 -44.82 -21.36 0.65
C PRO A 84 -46.25 -21.47 0.08
N GLN A 85 -47.26 -21.70 0.92
CA GLN A 85 -48.68 -21.71 0.51
C GLN A 85 -49.22 -20.34 0.02
N LEU A 86 -48.49 -19.23 0.22
CA LEU A 86 -48.82 -17.93 -0.40
C LEU A 86 -48.30 -17.81 -1.84
N LEU A 87 -47.47 -18.76 -2.29
CA LEU A 87 -46.95 -18.87 -3.66
C LEU A 87 -47.77 -19.87 -4.47
N ASP A 88 -49.09 -19.84 -4.31
CA ASP A 88 -49.99 -20.76 -5.00
C ASP A 88 -49.80 -20.59 -6.53
N GLU A 89 -49.37 -21.66 -7.19
CA GLU A 89 -49.02 -21.74 -8.62
C GLU A 89 -50.17 -21.24 -9.52
N LYS A 90 -51.39 -21.27 -8.98
CA LYS A 90 -52.64 -20.81 -9.58
C LYS A 90 -52.73 -19.28 -9.81
N TYR A 91 -51.92 -18.47 -9.13
CA TYR A 91 -51.87 -17.00 -9.29
C TYR A 91 -50.54 -16.48 -9.84
N MET A 92 -49.56 -17.36 -10.04
CA MET A 92 -48.31 -17.03 -10.70
C MET A 92 -48.51 -17.12 -12.21
N GLY A 93 -48.86 -16.00 -12.85
CA GLY A 93 -48.91 -15.90 -14.30
C GLY A 93 -47.60 -16.33 -14.98
N PRO A 94 -47.56 -16.47 -16.32
CA PRO A 94 -46.38 -16.91 -17.05
C PRO A 94 -45.13 -16.13 -16.59
N PRO A 95 -43.96 -16.78 -16.46
CA PRO A 95 -42.79 -16.20 -15.83
C PRO A 95 -42.55 -14.83 -16.42
N VAL A 96 -42.57 -13.80 -15.57
CA VAL A 96 -42.36 -12.41 -15.98
C VAL A 96 -41.03 -12.38 -16.69
N THR A 97 -41.06 -12.32 -18.02
CA THR A 97 -39.87 -12.11 -18.83
C THR A 97 -39.46 -10.68 -18.55
N TYR A 98 -38.60 -10.50 -17.53
CA TYR A 98 -38.04 -9.19 -17.22
C TYR A 98 -37.47 -8.65 -18.52
N GLY A 99 -38.13 -7.63 -19.07
CA GLY A 99 -37.79 -7.05 -20.37
C GLY A 99 -36.29 -6.77 -20.40
N LYS A 100 -35.65 -7.08 -21.53
CA LYS A 100 -34.21 -6.82 -21.77
C LYS A 100 -33.86 -5.48 -21.12
N SER A 101 -33.02 -5.50 -20.08
CA SER A 101 -32.64 -4.29 -19.34
C SER A 101 -32.31 -3.20 -20.34
N LEU A 102 -32.99 -2.05 -20.28
CA LEU A 102 -32.74 -0.90 -21.16
C LEU A 102 -31.25 -0.46 -21.10
N ASN A 103 -30.58 -0.78 -19.98
CA ASN A 103 -29.17 -0.49 -19.74
C ASN A 103 -28.21 -1.60 -20.23
N LYS A 104 -28.70 -2.68 -20.84
CA LYS A 104 -27.85 -3.78 -21.33
C LYS A 104 -26.86 -3.29 -22.38
N GLU A 105 -27.35 -2.45 -23.30
CA GLU A 105 -26.53 -1.89 -24.37
C GLU A 105 -25.52 -0.88 -23.82
N TYR A 106 -25.93 -0.02 -22.87
CA TYR A 106 -25.02 0.90 -22.19
C TYR A 106 -23.91 0.16 -21.43
N ARG A 107 -24.26 -0.86 -20.63
CA ARG A 107 -23.28 -1.71 -19.92
C ARG A 107 -22.32 -2.40 -20.88
N LYS A 108 -22.82 -2.87 -22.03
CA LYS A 108 -21.98 -3.51 -23.05
C LYS A 108 -20.99 -2.53 -23.66
N ARG A 109 -21.42 -1.31 -24.00
CA ARG A 109 -20.53 -0.25 -24.52
C ARG A 109 -19.50 0.19 -23.50
N GLU A 110 -19.91 0.38 -22.25
CA GLU A 110 -18.99 0.77 -21.18
C GLU A 110 -17.96 -0.33 -20.89
N LEU A 111 -18.39 -1.59 -20.91
CA LEU A 111 -17.48 -2.73 -20.80
C LEU A 111 -16.46 -2.73 -21.95
N MET A 112 -16.90 -2.53 -23.20
CA MET A 112 -16.00 -2.45 -24.36
C MET A 112 -15.00 -1.30 -24.22
N ARG A 113 -15.46 -0.11 -23.79
CA ARG A 113 -14.61 1.06 -23.53
C ARG A 113 -13.51 0.75 -22.50
N ILE A 114 -13.90 0.20 -21.36
CA ILE A 114 -12.96 -0.17 -20.28
C ILE A 114 -11.95 -1.21 -20.78
N THR A 115 -12.41 -2.21 -21.53
CA THR A 115 -11.50 -3.26 -22.04
C THR A 115 -10.48 -2.69 -23.02
N GLU A 116 -10.88 -1.73 -23.86
CA GLU A 116 -9.99 -1.09 -24.81
C GLU A 116 -8.97 -0.17 -24.11
N GLU A 117 -9.40 0.63 -23.14
CA GLU A 117 -8.52 1.46 -22.31
C GLU A 117 -7.49 0.60 -21.57
N ASN A 118 -7.92 -0.51 -20.96
CA ASN A 118 -7.04 -1.45 -20.28
C ASN A 118 -6.01 -2.07 -21.24
N LEU A 119 -6.43 -2.41 -22.47
CA LEU A 119 -5.52 -2.91 -23.50
C LEU A 119 -4.47 -1.87 -23.89
N GLN A 120 -4.85 -0.60 -24.01
CA GLN A 120 -3.91 0.48 -24.32
C GLN A 120 -2.91 0.70 -23.19
N ILE A 121 -3.37 0.67 -21.93
CA ILE A 121 -2.50 0.77 -20.75
C ILE A 121 -1.49 -0.39 -20.73
N LEU A 122 -1.98 -1.62 -20.93
CA LEU A 122 -1.13 -2.80 -20.95
C LEU A 122 -0.06 -2.69 -22.05
N ARG A 123 -0.45 -2.26 -23.26
CA ARG A 123 0.51 -2.03 -24.35
C ARG A 123 1.57 -1.01 -23.96
N ARG A 124 1.18 0.12 -23.35
CA ARG A 124 2.15 1.14 -22.89
C ARG A 124 3.11 0.58 -21.85
N ILE A 125 2.63 -0.20 -20.88
CA ILE A 125 3.48 -0.82 -19.86
C ILE A 125 4.48 -1.78 -20.49
N GLN A 126 4.01 -2.64 -21.41
CA GLN A 126 4.86 -3.65 -22.05
C GLN A 126 5.91 -3.05 -23.00
N HIS A 127 5.57 -1.97 -23.70
CA HIS A 127 6.48 -1.31 -24.64
C HIS A 127 7.37 -0.25 -23.97
N LYS A 128 7.08 0.13 -22.72
CA LYS A 128 7.90 1.10 -22.00
C LYS A 128 9.19 0.42 -21.56
N GLU A 129 10.31 0.90 -22.10
CA GLU A 129 11.62 0.46 -21.67
C GLU A 129 11.83 0.79 -20.17
N PRO A 130 12.50 -0.10 -19.41
CA PRO A 130 12.85 0.17 -18.03
C PRO A 130 13.75 1.40 -17.95
N HIS A 131 13.35 2.40 -17.17
CA HIS A 131 14.12 3.64 -17.00
C HIS A 131 15.43 3.43 -16.22
N TYR A 132 15.50 2.36 -15.44
CA TYR A 132 16.65 2.02 -14.63
C TYR A 132 17.18 0.65 -15.03
N SER A 133 18.44 0.61 -15.44
CA SER A 133 19.18 -0.62 -15.67
C SER A 133 19.80 -1.08 -14.35
N HIS A 134 19.39 -2.25 -13.85
CA HIS A 134 19.98 -2.83 -12.65
C HIS A 134 21.48 -3.04 -12.78
N LEU A 135 21.97 -3.33 -14.00
CA LEU A 135 23.39 -3.48 -14.31
C LEU A 135 24.14 -2.16 -14.11
N GLU A 136 23.61 -1.04 -14.61
CA GLU A 136 24.23 0.28 -14.45
C GLU A 136 24.26 0.71 -12.99
N TRP A 137 23.19 0.40 -12.25
CA TRP A 137 23.10 0.69 -10.82
C TRP A 137 24.10 -0.12 -10.00
N GLU A 138 24.28 -1.40 -10.34
CA GLU A 138 25.26 -2.26 -9.68
C GLU A 138 26.69 -1.80 -9.97
N GLU A 139 27.01 -1.47 -11.23
CA GLU A 139 28.32 -0.90 -11.57
C GLU A 139 28.58 0.44 -10.89
N LYS A 140 27.56 1.32 -10.82
CA LYS A 140 27.67 2.60 -10.13
C LYS A 140 27.92 2.41 -8.65
N ALA A 141 27.15 1.53 -8.00
CA ALA A 141 27.36 1.20 -6.59
C ALA A 141 28.77 0.65 -6.34
N ARG A 142 29.29 -0.19 -7.25
CA ARG A 142 30.66 -0.70 -7.17
C ARG A 142 31.71 0.41 -7.27
N ARG A 143 31.56 1.35 -8.22
CA ARG A 143 32.47 2.51 -8.36
C ARG A 143 32.40 3.42 -7.13
N ASP A 144 31.19 3.68 -6.63
CA ASP A 144 30.98 4.52 -5.46
C ASP A 144 31.60 3.88 -4.20
N GLU A 145 31.54 2.55 -4.06
CA GLU A 145 32.22 1.82 -2.99
C GLU A 145 33.75 1.94 -3.11
N GLU A 146 34.29 1.89 -4.32
CA GLU A 146 35.72 2.06 -4.57
C GLU A 146 36.20 3.49 -4.26
N TYR A 147 35.48 4.51 -4.70
CA TYR A 147 35.77 5.91 -4.33
C TYR A 147 35.68 6.12 -2.83
N LEU A 148 34.67 5.53 -2.18
CA LEU A 148 34.50 5.61 -0.74
C LEU A 148 35.69 4.98 0.01
N LYS A 149 36.16 3.80 -0.43
CA LYS A 149 37.38 3.15 0.10
C LYS A 149 38.62 4.02 -0.09
N ASN A 150 38.78 4.64 -1.26
CA ASN A 150 39.94 5.46 -1.58
C ASN A 150 39.97 6.79 -0.82
N CYS A 151 38.81 7.38 -0.51
CA CYS A 151 38.71 8.67 0.19
C CYS A 151 38.63 8.55 1.72
N ALA A 152 38.56 7.34 2.27
CA ALA A 152 38.38 7.15 3.70
C ALA A 152 39.72 7.11 4.45
N GLU A 153 39.86 8.01 5.43
CA GLU A 153 41.02 8.09 6.33
C GLU A 153 41.02 6.96 7.40
N TYR A 154 39.85 6.37 7.67
CA TYR A 154 39.65 5.30 8.65
C TYR A 154 38.90 4.13 8.02
N PRO A 155 39.10 2.88 8.47
CA PRO A 155 38.43 1.71 7.90
C PRO A 155 36.91 1.86 7.99
N ILE A 156 36.25 1.80 6.83
CA ILE A 156 34.80 1.98 6.72
C ILE A 156 34.11 0.69 7.13
N VAL A 157 33.47 0.71 8.29
CA VAL A 157 32.54 -0.35 8.69
C VAL A 157 31.17 -0.01 8.08
N LEU A 158 30.94 -0.45 6.86
CA LEU A 158 29.59 -0.39 6.28
C LEU A 158 28.70 -1.34 7.09
N PRO A 159 27.55 -0.89 7.62
CA PRO A 159 26.60 -1.79 8.23
C PRO A 159 26.19 -2.79 7.16
N ALA A 160 26.40 -4.09 7.43
CA ALA A 160 25.96 -5.14 6.54
C ALA A 160 24.48 -4.90 6.23
N ILE A 161 24.18 -4.48 5.00
CA ILE A 161 22.82 -4.48 4.50
C ILE A 161 22.47 -5.96 4.51
N LYS A 162 21.76 -6.39 5.55
CA LYS A 162 21.06 -7.67 5.53
C LYS A 162 20.17 -7.54 4.31
N SER A 163 20.56 -8.13 3.19
CA SER A 163 19.67 -8.27 2.07
C SER A 163 18.43 -8.88 2.68
N ALA A 164 17.33 -8.14 2.65
CA ALA A 164 16.06 -8.65 3.07
C ALA A 164 15.69 -9.72 2.03
N ARG A 165 16.33 -10.89 2.11
CA ARG A 165 15.84 -12.16 1.56
C ARG A 165 14.64 -12.65 2.39
N GLY A 166 13.85 -11.71 2.90
CA GLY A 166 12.47 -11.91 3.29
C GLY A 166 11.67 -11.09 2.30
N SER A 167 11.17 -11.77 1.26
CA SER A 167 10.10 -11.24 0.41
C SER A 167 9.06 -10.56 1.32
N PRO A 168 8.64 -9.31 1.06
CA PRO A 168 7.58 -8.68 1.81
C PRO A 168 6.38 -9.60 1.75
N LYS A 169 6.02 -10.18 2.90
CA LYS A 169 4.86 -11.07 3.02
C LYS A 169 3.61 -10.20 3.00
N TRP A 170 3.33 -9.56 1.86
CA TRP A 170 1.97 -9.18 1.52
C TRP A 170 1.23 -10.51 1.37
N ARG A 171 0.60 -10.93 2.47
CA ARG A 171 -0.37 -12.01 2.45
C ARG A 171 -1.53 -11.50 1.61
N TYR A 172 -1.47 -11.71 0.30
CA TYR A 172 -2.68 -11.75 -0.50
C TYR A 172 -3.52 -12.83 0.17
N THR A 173 -4.56 -12.44 0.89
CA THR A 173 -5.57 -13.39 1.33
C THR A 173 -6.16 -13.93 0.04
N SER A 174 -5.71 -15.12 -0.36
CA SER A 174 -6.35 -15.92 -1.38
C SER A 174 -7.77 -16.16 -0.91
N ARG A 175 -8.68 -15.25 -1.26
CA ARG A 175 -10.10 -15.56 -1.27
C ARG A 175 -10.22 -16.64 -2.33
N SER A 176 -10.41 -17.86 -1.87
CA SER A 176 -10.47 -19.11 -2.63
C SER A 176 -11.73 -19.19 -3.50
N ASN A 177 -11.92 -18.19 -4.36
CA ASN A 177 -12.91 -18.15 -5.43
C ASN A 177 -12.46 -17.10 -6.47
N GLU A 178 -11.28 -17.30 -7.05
CA GLU A 178 -10.94 -16.74 -8.36
C GLU A 178 -11.43 -17.74 -9.42
N PRO A 179 -12.39 -17.39 -10.29
CA PRO A 179 -12.80 -18.28 -11.36
C PRO A 179 -11.61 -18.45 -12.32
N SER A 180 -11.21 -19.71 -12.51
CA SER A 180 -10.14 -20.08 -13.44
C SER A 180 -10.38 -19.43 -14.81
N PHE A 181 -9.45 -18.57 -15.23
CA PHE A 181 -9.35 -18.14 -16.62
C PHE A 181 -8.86 -19.34 -17.44
N THR A 182 -9.77 -20.28 -17.73
CA THR A 182 -9.55 -21.23 -18.80
C THR A 182 -9.48 -20.43 -20.09
N LYS A 183 -8.42 -20.65 -20.86
CA LYS A 183 -8.29 -20.10 -22.21
C LYS A 183 -9.44 -20.66 -23.03
N VAL A 184 -10.53 -19.90 -23.16
CA VAL A 184 -11.59 -20.23 -24.12
C VAL A 184 -11.01 -19.94 -25.50
N THR A 185 -10.44 -20.96 -26.12
CA THR A 185 -10.17 -20.96 -27.56
C THR A 185 -11.52 -20.81 -28.26
N PRO A 186 -11.74 -19.78 -29.11
CA PRO A 186 -12.98 -19.66 -29.86
C PRO A 186 -13.11 -20.84 -30.82
N ALA A 187 -14.25 -21.55 -30.75
CA ALA A 187 -14.55 -22.65 -31.65
C ALA A 187 -14.61 -22.15 -33.11
N PRO A 188 -14.07 -22.90 -34.09
CA PRO A 188 -14.16 -22.51 -35.48
C PRO A 188 -15.62 -22.60 -35.97
N LEU A 189 -16.05 -21.54 -36.66
CA LEU A 189 -17.36 -21.43 -37.30
C LEU A 189 -17.51 -22.54 -38.37
N GLN A 190 -18.27 -23.58 -38.08
CA GLN A 190 -18.71 -24.54 -39.11
C GLN A 190 -19.92 -23.98 -39.86
N VAL A 191 -19.68 -23.53 -41.10
CA VAL A 191 -20.73 -23.23 -42.07
C VAL A 191 -21.37 -24.56 -42.49
N ARG A 192 -22.55 -24.88 -41.95
CA ARG A 192 -23.34 -26.04 -42.40
C ARG A 192 -24.03 -25.72 -43.73
N ASN A 193 -23.48 -26.23 -44.82
CA ASN A 193 -24.18 -26.35 -46.10
C ASN A 193 -25.34 -27.34 -45.94
N LEU A 194 -26.57 -26.85 -45.99
CA LEU A 194 -27.76 -27.68 -46.09
C LEU A 194 -27.91 -28.13 -47.55
N ARG A 195 -27.40 -29.32 -47.88
CA ARG A 195 -27.88 -30.08 -49.05
C ARG A 195 -28.88 -31.13 -48.57
N GLY A 196 -30.07 -31.06 -49.13
CA GLY A 196 -31.21 -31.88 -48.74
C GLY A 196 -31.04 -33.37 -48.97
N ARG A 197 -31.90 -34.13 -48.29
CA ARG A 197 -32.28 -35.48 -48.71
C ARG A 197 -33.80 -35.61 -48.56
N LEU A 198 -34.41 -35.71 -49.73
CA LEU A 198 -35.73 -36.28 -49.97
C LEU A 198 -35.75 -37.73 -49.47
N SER A 199 -36.80 -38.10 -48.75
CA SER A 199 -37.45 -39.42 -48.73
C SER A 199 -38.83 -39.22 -48.11
#